data_AF-A0A972RVS0-F1
#
_entry.id   AF-A0A972RVS0-F1
#
_cell.length_a   1.000
_cell.length_b   1.000
_cell.length_c   1.000
_cell.angle_alpha   90.00
_cell.angle_beta   90.00
_cell.angle_gamma   90.00
#
_symmetry.space_group_name_H-M   'P 1'
#
loop_
_entity.id
_entity.type
_entity.pdbx_description
1 polymer ?
#
loop_
_entity_poly.entity_id
_entity_poly.type
_entity_poly.pdbx_seq_one_letter_code
_entity_poly.pdbx_strand_id
1 'polypeptide(L)'
;MSNKQKLTTSEKLAIDRTKLANERTLLAFFRTFVAFISSGLAIINLDFLEKIYILGVSLMFIGIVVFAYGAIHYIKVNKKISTY
;
A
#
# COMPACT_ATOMS: atom_id res chain seq x y z
N MET A 1 -8.40 7.03 -36.80
CA MET A 1 -8.20 5.56 -36.96
C MET A 1 -7.20 5.10 -35.91
N SER A 2 -7.67 4.54 -34.79
CA SER A 2 -6.79 4.08 -33.69
C SER A 2 -6.25 2.69 -34.04
N ASN A 3 -5.00 2.64 -34.51
CA ASN A 3 -4.32 1.41 -34.89
C ASN A 3 -4.07 0.56 -33.62
N LYS A 4 -4.94 -0.40 -33.34
CA LYS A 4 -4.69 -1.47 -32.36
C LYS A 4 -3.60 -2.37 -32.92
N GLN A 5 -2.33 -1.96 -32.79
CA GLN A 5 -1.22 -2.86 -33.04
C GLN A 5 -1.33 -4.02 -32.03
N LYS A 6 -1.47 -5.25 -32.55
CA LYS A 6 -1.43 -6.45 -31.71
C LYS A 6 -0.05 -6.52 -31.08
N LEU A 7 0.03 -6.21 -29.79
CA LEU A 7 1.23 -6.39 -28.96
C LEU A 7 1.77 -7.81 -29.17
N THR A 8 3.06 -7.90 -29.49
CA THR A 8 3.77 -9.18 -29.59
C THR A 8 3.83 -9.85 -28.23
N THR A 9 4.03 -11.17 -28.19
CA THR A 9 4.07 -11.95 -26.94
C THR A 9 5.15 -11.45 -25.98
N SER A 10 6.29 -10.99 -26.51
CA SER A 10 7.36 -10.39 -25.71
C SER A 10 6.97 -9.03 -25.12
N GLU A 11 6.26 -8.19 -25.86
CA GLU A 11 5.78 -6.90 -25.35
C GLU A 11 4.75 -7.09 -24.24
N LYS A 12 3.85 -8.09 -24.38
CA LYS A 12 2.92 -8.47 -23.30
C LYS A 12 3.67 -8.91 -22.05
N LEU A 13 4.68 -9.77 -22.20
CA LEU A 13 5.48 -10.25 -21.07
C LEU A 13 6.27 -9.12 -20.38
N ALA A 14 6.72 -8.12 -21.14
CA ALA A 14 7.39 -6.93 -20.59
C ALA A 14 6.43 -6.05 -19.77
N ILE A 15 5.18 -5.90 -20.22
CA ILE A 15 4.13 -5.18 -19.48
C ILE A 15 3.75 -5.94 -18.20
N ASP A 16 3.59 -7.26 -18.26
CA ASP A 16 3.26 -8.07 -17.08
C ASP A 16 4.37 -8.00 -16.02
N ARG A 17 5.65 -8.01 -16.43
CA ARG A 17 6.78 -7.85 -15.50
C ARG A 17 6.82 -6.49 -14.82
N THR A 18 6.51 -5.41 -15.54
CA THR A 18 6.45 -4.07 -14.94
C THR A 18 5.25 -3.92 -14.01
N LYS A 19 4.10 -4.51 -14.37
CA LYS A 19 2.92 -4.57 -13.50
C LYS A 19 3.19 -5.35 -12.20
N LEU A 20 3.79 -6.53 -12.29
CA LEU A 20 4.13 -7.36 -11.14
C LEU A 20 5.16 -6.68 -10.21
N ALA A 21 6.11 -5.93 -10.77
CA ALA A 21 7.05 -5.12 -9.99
C ALA A 21 6.35 -3.97 -9.24
N ASN A 22 5.32 -3.38 -9.85
CA ASN A 22 4.53 -2.32 -9.23
C ASN A 22 3.65 -2.90 -8.09
N GLU A 23 3.00 -4.04 -8.32
CA GLU A 23 2.26 -4.80 -7.31
C GLU A 23 3.16 -5.22 -6.13
N ARG A 24 4.40 -5.63 -6.39
CA ARG A 24 5.37 -5.94 -5.31
C ARG A 24 5.67 -4.73 -4.42
N THR A 25 5.92 -3.57 -5.03
CA THR A 25 6.22 -2.33 -4.29
C THR A 25 5.05 -1.94 -3.39
N LEU A 26 3.86 -2.17 -3.91
CA LEU A 26 2.60 -1.88 -3.29
C LEU A 26 2.25 -2.87 -2.15
N LEU A 27 2.60 -4.16 -2.28
CA LEU A 27 2.55 -5.12 -1.18
C LEU A 27 3.56 -4.79 -0.07
N ALA A 28 4.72 -4.21 -0.42
CA ALA A 28 5.69 -3.74 0.58
C ALA A 28 5.14 -2.57 1.41
N PHE A 29 4.43 -1.62 0.78
CA PHE A 29 3.71 -0.57 1.51
C PHE A 29 2.61 -1.14 2.42
N PHE A 30 1.83 -2.12 1.93
CA PHE A 30 0.83 -2.80 2.75
C PHE A 30 1.45 -3.50 3.97
N ARG A 31 2.60 -4.16 3.80
CA ARG A 31 3.34 -4.77 4.91
C ARG A 31 3.72 -3.75 5.97
N THR A 32 4.26 -2.60 5.57
CA THR A 32 4.61 -1.54 6.54
C THR A 32 3.39 -1.02 7.28
N PHE A 33 2.26 -0.87 6.59
CA PHE A 33 1.00 -0.46 7.22
C PHE A 33 0.52 -1.46 8.29
N VAL A 34 0.48 -2.75 7.97
CA VAL A 34 0.05 -3.79 8.91
C VAL A 34 0.95 -3.83 10.14
N ALA A 35 2.26 -3.65 9.98
CA ALA A 35 3.19 -3.58 11.10
C ALA A 35 2.89 -2.41 12.04
N PHE A 36 2.66 -1.20 11.51
CA PHE A 36 2.32 -0.02 12.33
C PHE A 36 0.99 -0.19 13.08
N ILE A 37 -0.05 -0.73 12.43
CA ILE A 37 -1.35 -0.98 13.08
C ILE A 37 -1.23 -2.08 14.15
N SER A 38 -0.53 -3.18 13.85
CA SER A 38 -0.32 -4.27 14.81
C SER A 38 0.44 -3.79 16.04
N SER A 39 1.48 -2.98 15.87
CA SER A 39 2.20 -2.37 16.99
C SER A 39 1.35 -1.39 17.79
N GLY A 40 0.54 -0.55 17.15
CA GLY A 40 -0.39 0.35 17.84
C GLY A 40 -1.46 -0.40 18.65
N LEU A 41 -2.05 -1.45 18.08
CA LEU A 41 -3.00 -2.33 18.77
C LEU A 41 -2.37 -3.05 19.95
N ALA A 42 -1.14 -3.55 19.81
CA ALA A 42 -0.41 -4.19 20.90
C ALA A 42 -0.22 -3.21 22.07
N ILE A 43 0.23 -1.98 21.79
CA ILE A 43 0.44 -0.95 22.83
C ILE A 43 -0.86 -0.61 23.56
N ILE A 44 -2.00 -0.53 22.86
CA ILE A 44 -3.29 -0.18 23.46
C ILE A 44 -3.88 -1.34 24.29
N ASN A 45 -3.67 -2.59 23.88
CA ASN A 45 -4.19 -3.77 24.60
C ASN A 45 -3.31 -4.19 25.79
N LEU A 46 -2.08 -3.70 25.89
CA LEU A 46 -1.17 -4.00 26.99
C LEU A 46 -1.42 -3.03 28.15
N ASP A 47 -2.14 -3.48 29.18
CA ASP A 47 -2.42 -2.70 30.40
C ASP A 47 -1.13 -2.18 31.10
N PHE A 48 -0.01 -2.91 30.95
CA PHE A 48 1.30 -2.48 31.46
C PHE A 48 1.80 -1.15 30.84
N LEU A 49 1.24 -0.75 29.70
CA LEU A 49 1.59 0.46 28.96
C LEU A 49 0.59 1.61 29.14
N GLU A 50 -0.29 1.58 30.16
CA GLU A 50 -1.25 2.66 30.45
C GLU A 50 -0.60 4.06 30.54
N LYS A 51 0.60 4.17 31.12
CA LYS A 51 1.37 5.44 31.18
C LYS A 51 1.72 6.00 29.79
N ILE A 52 1.74 5.14 28.78
CA ILE A 52 2.13 5.42 27.39
C ILE A 52 0.89 5.36 26.47
N TYR A 53 -0.31 5.24 27.02
CA TYR A 53 -1.57 5.15 26.26
C TYR A 53 -1.75 6.31 25.28
N ILE A 54 -1.42 7.54 25.69
CA ILE A 54 -1.49 8.74 24.84
C ILE A 54 -0.60 8.62 23.59
N LEU A 55 0.55 7.95 23.75
CA LEU A 55 1.51 7.68 22.68
C LEU A 55 0.99 6.55 21.78
N GLY A 56 0.34 5.53 22.34
CA GLY A 56 -0.35 4.47 21.59
C GLY A 56 -1.47 5.01 20.70
N VAL A 57 -2.34 5.88 21.24
CA VAL A 57 -3.42 6.53 20.48
C VAL A 57 -2.85 7.45 19.39
N SER A 58 -1.82 8.24 19.70
CA SER A 58 -1.14 9.09 18.71
C SER A 58 -0.54 8.27 17.57
N LEU A 59 0.09 7.14 17.89
CA LEU A 59 0.68 6.23 16.92
C LEU A 59 -0.40 5.54 16.06
N MET A 60 -1.56 5.22 16.63
CA MET A 60 -2.70 4.67 15.92
C MET A 60 -3.29 5.69 14.93
N PHE A 61 -3.38 6.97 15.34
CA PHE A 61 -3.85 8.06 14.48
C PHE A 61 -2.88 8.29 13.31
N ILE A 62 -1.57 8.31 13.59
CA ILE A 62 -0.51 8.38 12.56
C ILE A 62 -0.61 7.18 11.63
N GLY A 63 -0.81 5.97 12.16
CA GLY A 63 -0.99 4.74 11.37
C GLY A 63 -2.18 4.82 10.41
N ILE A 64 -3.32 5.36 10.87
CA ILE A 64 -4.50 5.63 10.02
C ILE A 64 -4.20 6.66 8.93
N VAL A 65 -3.49 7.74 9.24
CA VAL A 65 -3.14 8.78 8.26
C VAL A 65 -2.17 8.23 7.20
N VAL A 66 -1.14 7.49 7.63
CA VAL A 66 -0.18 6.84 6.74
C VAL A 66 -0.87 5.78 5.88
N PHE A 67 -1.84 5.04 6.44
CA PHE A 67 -2.64 4.10 5.67
C PHE A 67 -3.51 4.78 4.62
N ALA A 68 -4.23 5.83 5.00
CA ALA A 68 -5.07 6.58 4.08
C ALA A 68 -4.21 7.16 2.94
N TYR A 69 -3.03 7.72 3.26
CA TYR A 69 -2.08 8.20 2.27
C TYR A 69 -1.57 7.08 1.35
N GLY A 70 -1.17 5.94 1.93
CA GLY A 70 -0.71 4.76 1.20
C GLY A 70 -1.78 4.14 0.30
N ALA A 71 -3.02 4.05 0.78
CA ALA A 71 -4.18 3.56 0.03
C ALA A 71 -4.56 4.52 -1.11
N ILE A 72 -4.56 5.83 -0.86
CA ILE A 72 -4.80 6.84 -1.93
C ILE A 72 -3.69 6.76 -2.99
N HIS A 73 -2.41 6.65 -2.58
CA HIS A 73 -1.29 6.51 -3.50
C HIS A 73 -1.39 5.24 -4.33
N TYR A 74 -1.69 4.10 -3.68
CA TYR A 74 -1.95 2.81 -4.31
C TYR A 74 -3.05 2.93 -5.36
N ILE A 75 -4.22 3.46 -5.00
CA ILE A 75 -5.38 3.55 -5.90
C ILE A 75 -5.06 4.48 -7.07
N LYS A 76 -4.33 5.57 -6.83
CA LYS A 76 -3.94 6.55 -7.85
C LYS A 76 -2.90 6.00 -8.83
N VAL A 77 -1.98 5.17 -8.35
CA VAL A 77 -1.00 4.45 -9.19
C VAL A 77 -1.65 3.33 -9.98
N ASN A 78 -2.58 2.57 -9.38
CA ASN A 78 -3.27 1.47 -10.06
C ASN A 78 -4.28 1.97 -11.12
N LYS A 79 -4.86 3.16 -10.95
CA LYS A 79 -5.77 3.78 -11.94
C LYS A 79 -5.07 4.22 -13.23
N LYS A 80 -3.76 4.48 -13.22
CA LYS A 80 -3.02 4.93 -14.42
C LYS A 80 -2.74 3.81 -15.43
N ILE A 81 -2.91 2.55 -15.04
CA ILE A 81 -2.56 1.40 -15.90
C ILE A 81 -3.81 0.86 -16.63
N SER A 82 -5.02 1.19 -16.18
CA SER A 82 -6.27 0.74 -16.82
C SER A 82 -6.70 1.56 -18.05
N THR A 83 -5.85 2.48 -18.54
CA THR A 83 -6.16 3.33 -19.71
C THR A 83 -5.28 3.04 -20.94
N TYR A 84 -4.50 1.96 -20.93
CA TYR A 84 -3.81 1.45 -22.13
C TYR A 84 -4.24 0.03 -22.47
#